data_AF-A0A5C7ZMX3-F1
#
_entry.id   AF-A0A5C7ZMX3-F1
#
_cell.length_a   1.000
_cell.length_b   1.000
_cell.length_c   1.000
_cell.angle_alpha   90.00
_cell.angle_beta   90.00
_cell.angle_gamma   90.00
#
_symmetry.space_group_name_H-M   'P 1'
#
loop_
_entity.id
_entity.type
_entity.pdbx_description
1 polymer ?
#
loop_
_entity_poly.entity_id
_entity_poly.type
_entity_poly.pdbx_seq_one_letter_code
_entity_poly.pdbx_strand_id
1 'polypeptide(L)'
;MTMTRRLAALLISTLALPASAQTIYKCVDSAGGTLISNSRVDKNCKAIVTGAENAMPAPPQPAARAPRPPGAAANPTPAGFPKVEEGAQKARDNDRRHILEQEMAGEQRSLEQAKKDLAEQESQRGGSADRLVPYRERVGQHERNIQAIQRELTNLK
;
A
#
# COMPACT_ATOMS: atom_id res chain seq x y z
N MET A 1 -16.00 -5.13 48.42
CA MET A 1 -16.31 -5.19 46.97
C MET A 1 -17.11 -4.01 46.41
N THR A 2 -17.58 -3.07 47.22
CA THR A 2 -18.34 -1.87 46.76
C THR A 2 -17.43 -0.68 46.42
N MET A 3 -16.31 -0.52 47.12
CA MET A 3 -15.38 0.62 46.96
C MET A 3 -14.54 0.56 45.67
N THR A 4 -14.12 -0.63 45.24
CA THR A 4 -13.44 -0.85 43.95
C THR A 4 -14.35 -0.62 42.75
N ARG A 5 -15.66 -0.92 42.88
CA ARG A 5 -16.67 -0.60 41.85
C ARG A 5 -16.92 0.90 41.71
N ARG A 6 -16.84 1.66 42.81
CA ARG A 6 -16.97 3.13 42.78
C ARG A 6 -15.72 3.82 42.22
N LEU A 7 -14.53 3.31 42.51
CA LEU A 7 -13.28 3.80 41.90
C LEU A 7 -13.23 3.53 40.39
N ALA A 8 -13.69 2.35 39.94
CA ALA A 8 -13.80 2.04 38.52
C ALA A 8 -14.80 2.97 37.80
N ALA A 9 -15.94 3.30 38.43
CA ALA A 9 -16.92 4.22 37.86
C ALA A 9 -16.39 5.66 37.72
N LEU A 10 -15.57 6.12 38.68
CA LEU A 10 -14.96 7.46 38.64
C LEU A 10 -13.83 7.56 37.60
N LEU A 11 -13.13 6.46 37.32
CA LEU A 11 -12.07 6.42 36.29
C LEU A 11 -12.61 6.47 34.86
N ILE A 12 -13.84 6.01 34.64
CA ILE A 12 -14.48 5.99 33.30
C ILE A 12 -14.99 7.39 32.93
N SER A 13 -15.38 8.22 33.91
CA SER A 13 -15.90 9.56 33.66
C SER A 13 -14.84 10.60 33.26
N THR A 14 -13.54 10.33 33.47
CA THR A 14 -12.45 11.27 33.16
C THR A 14 -11.89 11.12 31.75
N LEU A 15 -12.35 10.13 30.96
CA LEU A 15 -11.89 9.89 29.59
C LEU A 15 -12.81 10.50 28.52
N ALA A 16 -13.46 11.63 28.81
CA ALA A 16 -14.22 12.39 27.82
C ALA A 16 -13.42 13.63 27.41
N LEU A 17 -12.34 13.43 26.64
CA LEU A 17 -11.71 14.56 25.93
C LEU A 17 -12.58 14.93 24.72
N PRO A 18 -12.88 16.23 24.50
CA PRO A 18 -13.54 16.65 23.27
C PRO A 18 -12.59 16.42 22.08
N ALA A 19 -12.98 15.56 21.15
CA ALA A 19 -12.30 15.44 19.87
C ALA A 19 -12.68 16.65 19.00
N SER A 20 -11.79 17.63 18.86
CA SER A 20 -11.98 18.71 17.90
C SER A 20 -11.64 18.20 16.50
N ALA A 21 -12.65 18.01 15.64
CA ALA A 21 -12.44 17.74 14.23
C ALA A 21 -12.00 19.05 13.53
N GLN A 22 -10.78 19.08 12.99
CA GLN A 22 -10.33 20.21 12.16
C GLN A 22 -11.02 20.10 10.80
N THR A 23 -11.81 21.12 10.44
CA THR A 23 -12.49 21.16 9.13
C THR A 23 -11.48 21.51 8.04
N ILE A 24 -11.29 20.63 7.07
CA ILE A 24 -10.44 20.87 5.91
C ILE A 24 -11.32 21.47 4.80
N TYR A 25 -10.82 22.48 4.08
CA TYR A 25 -11.51 23.13 2.98
C TYR A 25 -10.81 22.86 1.65
N LYS A 26 -11.60 22.61 0.60
CA LYS A 26 -11.18 22.63 -0.80
C LYS A 26 -11.61 23.95 -1.42
N CYS A 27 -10.64 24.74 -1.83
CA CYS A 27 -10.83 26.02 -2.50
C CYS A 27 -10.50 25.86 -3.98
N VAL A 28 -11.35 26.43 -4.84
CA VAL A 28 -11.10 26.51 -6.28
C VAL A 28 -10.85 27.96 -6.64
N ASP A 29 -9.69 28.25 -7.22
CA ASP A 29 -9.32 29.58 -7.67
C ASP A 29 -10.02 29.94 -9.00
N SER A 30 -9.84 31.18 -9.46
CA SER A 30 -10.41 31.66 -10.73
C SER A 30 -9.79 31.02 -11.98
N ALA A 31 -8.62 30.40 -11.85
CA ALA A 31 -7.93 29.67 -12.91
C ALA A 31 -8.25 28.16 -12.93
N GLY A 32 -9.09 27.68 -12.00
CA GLY A 32 -9.46 26.27 -11.86
C GLY A 32 -8.49 25.43 -11.02
N GLY A 33 -7.47 26.05 -10.43
CA GLY A 33 -6.55 25.41 -9.48
C GLY A 33 -7.25 25.05 -8.17
N THR A 34 -6.87 23.90 -7.60
CA THR A 34 -7.42 23.41 -6.33
C THR A 34 -6.40 23.59 -5.22
N LEU A 35 -6.78 24.30 -4.15
CA LEU A 35 -6.02 24.42 -2.91
C LEU A 35 -6.74 23.70 -1.77
N ILE A 36 -6.01 22.89 -1.01
CA ILE A 36 -6.50 22.25 0.21
C ILE A 36 -5.92 23.01 1.41
N SER A 37 -6.78 23.53 2.28
CA SER A 37 -6.38 24.34 3.44
C SER A 37 -7.15 23.96 4.70
N ASN A 38 -6.53 24.15 5.86
CA ASN A 38 -7.17 24.02 7.18
C ASN A 38 -7.99 25.25 7.59
N SER A 39 -8.00 26.29 6.76
CA SER A 39 -8.74 27.53 6.97
C SER A 39 -9.45 27.96 5.69
N ARG A 40 -10.53 28.73 5.83
CA ARG A 40 -11.29 29.25 4.69
C ARG A 40 -10.56 30.44 4.08
N VAL A 41 -9.75 30.18 3.05
CA VAL A 41 -8.91 31.19 2.40
C VAL A 41 -9.71 32.11 1.46
N ASP A 42 -10.77 31.58 0.85
CA ASP A 42 -11.60 32.26 -0.16
C ASP A 42 -13.08 31.92 -0.06
N LYS A 43 -13.93 32.72 -0.72
CA LYS A 43 -15.38 32.48 -0.80
C LYS A 43 -15.74 31.17 -1.52
N ASN A 44 -14.89 30.74 -2.45
CA ASN A 44 -15.07 29.49 -3.22
C ASN A 44 -14.58 28.24 -2.47
N CYS A 45 -14.21 28.37 -1.19
CA CYS A 45 -13.82 27.25 -0.35
C CYS A 45 -15.05 26.49 0.19
N LYS A 46 -15.13 25.21 -0.15
CA LYS A 46 -16.12 24.25 0.36
C LYS A 46 -15.47 23.35 1.41
N ALA A 47 -16.16 23.12 2.53
CA ALA A 47 -15.69 22.18 3.54
C ALA A 47 -15.67 20.76 2.97
N ILE A 48 -14.54 20.07 3.12
CA ILE A 48 -14.39 18.65 2.85
C ILE A 48 -14.89 17.94 4.09
N VAL A 49 -16.15 17.49 4.04
CA VAL A 49 -16.72 16.68 5.12
C VAL A 49 -16.15 15.26 4.96
N THR A 50 -15.09 14.91 5.69
CA THR A 50 -14.69 13.50 5.87
C THR A 50 -15.61 12.86 6.91
N GLY A 51 -16.92 12.87 6.65
CA GLY A 51 -17.89 12.09 7.41
C GLY A 51 -17.82 10.62 7.02
N ALA A 52 -18.39 9.74 7.84
CA ALA A 52 -18.52 8.31 7.53
C ALA A 52 -19.25 8.05 6.19
N GLU A 53 -19.98 9.03 5.68
CA GLU A 53 -20.61 9.04 4.36
C GLU A 53 -19.63 9.07 3.18
N ASN A 54 -18.38 9.49 3.39
CA ASN A 54 -17.28 9.43 2.41
C ASN A 54 -16.28 8.29 2.69
N ALA A 55 -16.55 7.45 3.69
CA ALA A 55 -15.84 6.19 3.81
C ALA A 55 -16.33 5.27 2.69
N MET A 56 -15.45 4.92 1.76
CA MET A 56 -15.72 3.76 0.90
C MET A 56 -16.01 2.57 1.83
N PRO A 57 -17.11 1.84 1.63
CA PRO A 57 -17.37 0.65 2.43
C PRO A 57 -16.15 -0.26 2.31
N ALA A 58 -15.62 -0.71 3.45
CA ALA A 58 -14.60 -1.74 3.45
C ALA A 58 -15.13 -2.89 2.57
N PRO A 59 -14.32 -3.45 1.64
CA PRO A 59 -14.76 -4.58 0.85
C PRO A 59 -15.27 -5.64 1.82
N PRO A 60 -16.47 -6.21 1.59
CA PRO A 60 -17.04 -7.18 2.52
C PRO A 60 -15.98 -8.26 2.71
N GLN A 61 -15.56 -8.46 3.96
CA GLN A 61 -14.77 -9.64 4.30
C GLN A 61 -15.54 -10.84 3.74
N PRO A 62 -14.88 -11.78 3.03
CA PRO A 62 -15.58 -12.88 2.41
C PRO A 62 -16.27 -13.70 3.50
N ALA A 63 -17.55 -13.40 3.72
CA ALA A 63 -18.45 -14.26 4.44
C ALA A 63 -18.43 -15.59 3.70
N ALA A 64 -18.27 -16.67 4.46
CA ALA A 64 -18.20 -18.03 3.96
C ALA A 64 -19.20 -18.24 2.81
N ARG A 65 -18.66 -18.70 1.67
CA ARG A 65 -19.35 -19.04 0.42
C ARG A 65 -20.87 -19.28 0.58
N ALA A 66 -21.66 -18.25 0.32
CA ALA A 66 -23.02 -18.44 -0.18
C ALA A 66 -22.95 -18.49 -1.71
N PRO A 67 -23.69 -19.39 -2.38
CA PRO A 67 -23.71 -19.45 -3.84
C PRO A 67 -24.31 -18.15 -4.39
N ARG A 68 -23.47 -17.36 -5.07
CA ARG A 68 -23.87 -16.12 -5.76
C ARG A 68 -24.84 -16.47 -6.90
N PRO A 69 -25.99 -15.78 -7.04
CA PRO A 69 -26.87 -15.97 -8.19
C PRO A 69 -26.15 -15.58 -9.49
N PRO A 70 -26.31 -16.36 -10.58
CA PRO A 70 -25.68 -16.07 -11.86
C PRO A 70 -26.41 -14.89 -12.51
N GLY A 71 -25.96 -13.65 -12.26
CA GLY A 71 -26.64 -12.50 -12.89
C GLY A 71 -26.26 -11.11 -12.41
N ALA A 72 -25.49 -10.95 -11.33
CA ALA A 72 -24.91 -9.63 -11.01
C ALA A 72 -23.75 -9.34 -11.97
N ALA A 73 -24.11 -9.02 -13.21
CA ALA A 73 -23.23 -8.61 -14.29
C ALA A 73 -22.48 -7.34 -13.88
N ALA A 74 -21.18 -7.33 -14.17
CA ALA A 74 -20.37 -6.12 -14.19
C ALA A 74 -21.05 -5.04 -15.02
N ASN A 75 -20.93 -3.76 -14.64
CA ASN A 75 -21.29 -2.63 -15.49
C ASN A 75 -20.61 -2.82 -16.85
N PRO A 76 -21.34 -3.14 -17.94
CA PRO A 76 -20.71 -3.40 -19.22
C PRO A 76 -20.12 -2.08 -19.73
N THR A 77 -18.87 -2.13 -20.18
CA THR A 77 -18.23 -0.99 -20.84
C THR A 77 -19.12 -0.56 -22.03
N PRO A 78 -19.37 0.76 -22.24
CA PRO A 78 -20.18 1.22 -23.36
C PRO A 78 -19.71 0.62 -24.69
N ALA A 79 -20.65 0.23 -25.57
CA ALA A 79 -20.33 -0.50 -26.80
C ALA A 79 -19.35 0.22 -27.76
N GLY A 80 -19.22 1.55 -27.62
CA GLY A 80 -18.28 2.38 -28.40
C GLY A 80 -16.97 2.70 -27.68
N PHE A 81 -16.67 2.11 -26.52
CA PHE A 81 -15.40 2.36 -25.84
C PHE A 81 -14.25 1.63 -26.55
N PRO A 82 -13.14 2.31 -26.87
CA PRO A 82 -12.00 1.67 -27.53
C PRO A 82 -11.47 0.49 -26.72
N LYS A 83 -11.36 -0.67 -27.37
CA LYS A 83 -10.73 -1.85 -26.77
C LYS A 83 -9.25 -1.86 -27.12
N VAL A 84 -8.44 -2.38 -26.22
CA VAL A 84 -7.04 -2.66 -26.52
C VAL A 84 -7.01 -3.85 -27.47
N GLU A 85 -6.34 -3.70 -28.61
CA GLU A 85 -6.12 -4.79 -29.56
C GLU A 85 -5.32 -5.92 -28.91
N GLU A 86 -5.66 -7.17 -29.21
CA GLU A 86 -4.98 -8.35 -28.61
C GLU A 86 -3.47 -8.35 -28.87
N GLY A 87 -3.05 -7.86 -30.04
CA GLY A 87 -1.62 -7.73 -30.36
C GLY A 87 -0.90 -6.72 -29.46
N ALA A 88 -1.56 -5.60 -29.13
CA ALA A 88 -1.01 -4.60 -28.23
C ALA A 88 -0.94 -5.11 -26.78
N GLN A 89 -1.91 -5.92 -26.36
CA GLN A 89 -1.90 -6.56 -25.04
C GLN A 89 -0.76 -7.59 -24.94
N LYS A 90 -0.63 -8.49 -25.92
CA LYS A 90 0.45 -9.50 -25.97
C LYS A 90 1.84 -8.87 -26.01
N ALA A 91 2.01 -7.77 -26.77
CA ALA A 91 3.28 -7.05 -26.80
C ALA A 91 3.66 -6.54 -25.40
N ARG A 92 2.71 -5.93 -24.67
CA ARG A 92 2.93 -5.46 -23.30
C ARG A 92 3.23 -6.59 -22.32
N ASP A 93 2.56 -7.73 -22.46
CA ASP A 93 2.79 -8.88 -21.59
C ASP A 93 4.17 -9.50 -21.82
N ASN A 94 4.63 -9.55 -23.08
CA ASN A 94 5.99 -9.95 -23.43
C ASN A 94 7.04 -8.96 -22.92
N ASP A 95 6.82 -7.66 -23.08
CA ASP A 95 7.71 -6.62 -22.54
C ASP A 95 7.80 -6.72 -21.02
N ARG A 96 6.66 -6.92 -20.34
CA ARG A 96 6.63 -7.11 -18.88
C ARG A 96 7.42 -8.34 -18.46
N ARG A 97 7.28 -9.46 -19.18
CA ARG A 97 8.07 -10.68 -18.94
C ARG A 97 9.56 -10.38 -19.08
N HIS A 98 9.95 -9.71 -20.15
CA HIS A 98 11.35 -9.40 -20.42
C HIS A 98 11.95 -8.48 -19.35
N ILE A 99 11.20 -7.47 -18.89
CA ILE A 99 11.63 -6.59 -17.80
C ILE A 99 11.85 -7.39 -16.51
N LEU A 100 10.90 -8.23 -16.12
CA LEU A 100 11.04 -9.06 -14.90
C LEU A 100 12.21 -10.05 -15.00
N GLU A 101 12.48 -10.61 -16.18
CA GLU A 101 13.66 -11.47 -16.41
C GLU A 101 14.98 -10.70 -16.28
N GLN A 102 15.04 -9.46 -16.78
CA GLN A 102 16.20 -8.59 -16.61
C GLN A 102 16.40 -8.20 -15.13
N GLU A 103 15.32 -7.84 -14.44
CA GLU A 103 15.34 -7.54 -13.01
C GLU A 103 15.79 -8.75 -12.19
N MET A 104 15.30 -9.96 -12.52
CA MET A 104 15.74 -11.21 -11.91
C MET A 104 17.26 -11.41 -12.03
N ALA A 105 17.80 -11.23 -13.24
CA ALA A 105 19.23 -11.35 -13.49
C ALA A 105 20.03 -10.26 -12.77
N GLY A 106 19.46 -9.06 -12.58
CA GLY A 106 20.05 -7.98 -11.79
C GLY A 106 20.09 -8.29 -10.29
N GLU A 107 18.98 -8.78 -9.75
CA GLU A 107 18.86 -9.15 -8.33
C GLU A 107 19.75 -10.35 -7.98
N GLN A 108 19.83 -11.35 -8.85
CA GLN A 108 20.73 -12.50 -8.64
C GLN A 108 22.20 -12.07 -8.55
N ARG A 109 22.65 -11.18 -9.45
CA ARG A 109 24.01 -10.61 -9.40
C ARG A 109 24.24 -9.78 -8.14
N SER A 110 23.25 -8.98 -7.75
CA SER A 110 23.31 -8.16 -6.53
C SER A 110 23.38 -9.02 -5.28
N LEU A 111 22.63 -10.13 -5.23
CA LEU A 111 22.67 -11.11 -4.15
C LEU A 111 24.05 -11.75 -4.03
N GLU A 112 24.64 -12.17 -5.15
CA GLU A 112 25.99 -12.73 -5.17
C GLU A 112 27.03 -11.74 -4.64
N GLN A 113 26.94 -10.47 -5.04
CA GLN A 113 27.81 -9.43 -4.52
C GLN A 113 27.60 -9.20 -3.02
N ALA A 114 26.35 -9.07 -2.57
CA ALA A 114 26.03 -8.89 -1.15
C ALA A 114 26.55 -10.04 -0.27
N LYS A 115 26.52 -11.27 -0.78
CA LYS A 115 27.09 -12.45 -0.11
C LYS A 115 28.62 -12.38 -0.02
N LYS A 116 29.30 -11.92 -1.08
CA LYS A 116 30.75 -11.69 -1.06
C LYS A 116 31.14 -10.61 -0.05
N ASP A 117 30.44 -9.48 -0.05
CA ASP A 117 30.68 -8.38 0.88
C ASP A 117 30.49 -8.82 2.33
N LEU A 118 29.44 -9.61 2.61
CA LEU A 118 29.21 -10.19 3.93
C LEU A 118 30.38 -11.10 4.35
N ALA A 119 30.82 -11.99 3.47
CA ALA A 119 31.92 -12.91 3.74
C ALA A 119 33.25 -12.16 3.98
N GLU A 120 33.51 -11.08 3.24
CA GLU A 120 34.68 -10.23 3.44
C GLU A 120 34.67 -9.59 4.84
N GLN A 121 33.53 -9.03 5.25
CA GLN A 121 33.38 -8.44 6.59
C GLN A 121 33.49 -9.48 7.71
N GLU A 122 33.00 -10.70 7.50
CA GLU A 122 33.14 -11.80 8.45
C GLU A 122 34.61 -12.24 8.59
N SER A 123 35.41 -12.12 7.53
CA SER A 123 36.84 -12.47 7.53
C SER A 123 37.74 -11.43 8.22
N GLN A 124 37.28 -10.18 8.33
CA GLN A 124 38.02 -9.12 9.03
C GLN A 124 37.96 -9.40 10.55
N ARG A 125 39.11 -9.81 11.13
CA ARG A 125 39.27 -10.02 12.58
C ARG A 125 38.79 -8.78 13.36
N GLY A 126 37.61 -8.87 13.98
CA GLY A 126 37.00 -7.78 14.74
C GLY A 126 35.62 -7.30 14.26
N GLY A 127 34.98 -8.01 13.32
CA GLY A 127 33.56 -7.81 13.03
C GLY A 127 32.69 -8.13 14.25
N SER A 128 32.33 -7.12 15.04
CA SER A 128 31.27 -7.28 16.04
C SER A 128 29.97 -7.67 15.31
N ALA A 129 29.13 -8.49 15.95
CA ALA A 129 27.87 -8.94 15.35
C ALA A 129 27.03 -7.77 14.80
N ASP A 130 27.03 -6.63 15.50
CA ASP A 130 26.35 -5.40 15.08
C ASP A 130 26.84 -4.83 13.74
N ARG A 131 28.12 -4.99 13.40
CA ARG A 131 28.67 -4.52 12.11
C ARG A 131 28.21 -5.38 10.93
N LEU A 132 27.89 -6.65 11.18
CA LEU A 132 27.44 -7.59 10.16
C LEU A 132 25.94 -7.48 9.86
N VAL A 133 25.15 -6.93 10.78
CA VAL A 133 23.69 -6.72 10.62
C VAL A 133 23.32 -6.11 9.27
N PRO A 134 23.86 -4.94 8.86
CA PRO A 134 23.48 -4.35 7.57
C PRO A 134 23.82 -5.22 6.36
N TYR A 135 24.90 -6.01 6.42
CA TYR A 135 25.28 -6.92 5.33
C TYR A 135 24.32 -8.10 5.23
N ARG A 136 23.92 -8.67 6.39
CA ARG A 136 22.93 -9.75 6.45
C ARG A 136 21.55 -9.29 6.01
N GLU A 137 21.15 -8.07 6.39
CA GLU A 137 19.89 -7.47 5.94
C GLU A 137 19.87 -7.25 4.43
N ARG A 138 20.97 -6.77 3.83
CA ARG A 138 21.08 -6.64 2.36
C ARG A 138 20.94 -7.98 1.65
N VAL A 139 21.61 -9.02 2.12
CA VAL A 139 21.45 -10.39 1.57
C VAL A 139 19.99 -10.82 1.64
N GLY A 140 19.36 -10.70 2.81
CA GLY A 140 17.96 -11.08 2.99
C GLY A 140 16.99 -10.23 2.16
N GLN A 141 17.31 -8.97 1.89
CA GLN A 141 16.52 -8.10 1.01
C GLN A 141 16.54 -8.63 -0.43
N HIS A 142 17.72 -8.88 -1.00
CA HIS A 142 17.83 -9.42 -2.36
C HIS A 142 17.15 -10.79 -2.50
N GLU A 143 17.24 -11.66 -1.50
CA GLU A 143 16.53 -12.95 -1.50
C GLU A 143 15.00 -12.78 -1.54
N ARG A 144 14.45 -11.83 -0.76
CA ARG A 144 13.01 -11.52 -0.80
C ARG A 144 12.58 -10.91 -2.13
N ASN A 145 13.42 -10.05 -2.73
CA ASN A 145 13.15 -9.45 -4.04
C ASN A 145 13.09 -10.53 -5.13
N ILE A 146 14.07 -11.45 -5.18
CA ILE A 146 14.08 -12.58 -6.11
C ILE A 146 12.80 -13.40 -5.99
N GLN A 147 12.38 -13.74 -4.77
CA GLN A 147 11.13 -14.47 -4.55
C GLN A 147 9.89 -13.69 -5.01
N ALA A 148 9.88 -12.37 -4.85
CA ALA A 148 8.79 -11.52 -5.35
C ALA A 148 8.71 -11.54 -6.87
N ILE A 149 9.83 -11.34 -7.56
CA ILE A 149 9.90 -11.36 -9.02
C ILE A 149 9.54 -12.75 -9.56
N GLN A 150 9.97 -13.84 -8.92
CA GLN A 150 9.59 -15.21 -9.30
C GLN A 150 8.07 -15.43 -9.25
N ARG A 151 7.42 -14.91 -8.19
CA ARG A 151 5.96 -14.97 -8.08
C ARG A 151 5.28 -14.16 -9.18
N GLU A 152 5.80 -12.97 -9.49
CA GLU A 152 5.27 -12.17 -10.59
C GLU A 152 5.39 -12.86 -11.94
N LEU A 153 6.57 -13.42 -12.26
CA LEU A 153 6.80 -14.19 -13.48
C LEU A 153 5.85 -15.40 -13.60
N THR A 154 5.57 -16.08 -12.48
CA THR A 154 4.63 -17.21 -12.43
C THR A 154 3.19 -16.77 -12.67
N ASN A 155 2.84 -15.55 -12.28
CA ASN A 155 1.51 -14.99 -12.41
C ASN A 155 1.26 -14.30 -13.76
N LEU A 156 2.28 -14.17 -14.62
CA LEU A 156 2.12 -13.70 -15.99
C LEU A 156 1.44 -14.77 -16.85
N LYS A 157 0.18 -14.52 -17.22
CA LYS A 157 -0.62 -15.31 -18.16
C LYS A 157 -0.75 -14.59 -19.49
#